data_AF-A0A2M8TAM9-F1
#
_entry.id   AF-A0A2M8TAM9-F1
#
_cell.length_a   1.000
_cell.length_b   1.000
_cell.length_c   1.000
_cell.angle_alpha   90.00
_cell.angle_beta   90.00
_cell.angle_gamma   90.00
#
_symmetry.space_group_name_H-M   'P 1'
#
loop_
_entity.id
_entity.type
_entity.pdbx_description
1 polymer ?
#
loop_
_entity_poly.entity_id
_entity_poly.type
_entity_poly.pdbx_seq_one_letter_code
_entity_poly.pdbx_strand_id
1 'polypeptide(L)'
;MSKTEDFIKSEKDHYGKVFSDISFAINDISDFLDKNTLHNRKYVSRVPVLSKYMEILDSANSESKKGGFFNNVFNGNKYIDLIESYKSDNLKDFNQLENCSTCECLRCTSECKFDSCNGCCDGRRVAYCDHKRTNVVLWKNKILNLTNNSTGEDDRYSVLALVQDILKDKRYILIENLINSERFILYYTPGISEDSYGEITNEDDFNFAASAYENLSR
;
A
#
# COMPACT_ATOMS: atom_id res chain seq x y z
N MET A 1 -32.60 6.80 4.26
CA MET A 1 -31.80 6.57 3.05
C MET A 1 -31.99 5.12 2.65
N SER A 2 -31.95 4.80 1.36
CA SER A 2 -32.01 3.41 0.90
C SER A 2 -30.66 2.72 1.14
N LYS A 3 -30.66 1.38 1.24
CA LYS A 3 -29.43 0.57 1.35
C LYS A 3 -28.42 0.89 0.23
N THR A 4 -28.92 1.15 -0.98
CA THR A 4 -28.10 1.55 -2.13
C THR A 4 -27.50 2.95 -1.97
N GLU A 5 -28.27 3.92 -1.46
CA GLU A 5 -27.75 5.27 -1.18
C GLU A 5 -26.66 5.25 -0.11
N ASP A 6 -26.86 4.49 0.97
CA ASP A 6 -25.89 4.36 2.05
C ASP A 6 -24.61 3.67 1.58
N PHE A 7 -24.73 2.62 0.77
CA PHE A 7 -23.59 1.95 0.14
C PHE A 7 -22.80 2.88 -0.77
N ILE A 8 -23.47 3.58 -1.71
CA ILE A 8 -22.81 4.50 -2.63
C ILE A 8 -22.14 5.64 -1.86
N LYS A 9 -22.78 6.16 -0.82
CA LYS A 9 -22.19 7.19 0.03
C LYS A 9 -20.91 6.70 0.71
N SER A 10 -20.93 5.50 1.30
CA SER A 10 -19.74 4.90 1.92
C SER A 10 -18.59 4.75 0.93
N GLU A 11 -18.86 4.24 -0.27
CA GLU A 11 -17.82 4.08 -1.30
C GLU A 11 -17.26 5.43 -1.76
N LYS A 12 -18.12 6.45 -1.92
CA LYS A 12 -17.69 7.82 -2.26
C LYS A 12 -16.88 8.48 -1.17
N ASP A 13 -17.28 8.34 0.09
CA ASP A 13 -16.56 8.93 1.22
C ASP A 13 -15.14 8.34 1.32
N HIS A 14 -15.01 7.03 1.13
CA HIS A 14 -13.71 6.34 1.16
C HIS A 14 -12.86 6.65 -0.08
N TYR A 15 -13.34 6.31 -1.28
CA TYR A 15 -12.55 6.44 -2.50
C TYR A 15 -12.43 7.87 -3.01
N GLY A 16 -13.38 8.75 -2.67
CA GLY A 16 -13.28 10.18 -2.95
C GLY A 16 -12.10 10.84 -2.22
N LYS A 17 -11.81 10.40 -0.98
CA LYS A 17 -10.60 10.84 -0.26
C LYS A 17 -9.34 10.37 -0.98
N VAL A 18 -9.25 9.08 -1.31
CA VAL A 18 -8.09 8.51 -2.04
C VAL A 18 -7.87 9.22 -3.38
N PHE A 19 -8.94 9.47 -4.12
CA PHE A 19 -8.90 10.15 -5.41
C PHE A 19 -8.41 11.59 -5.26
N SER A 20 -8.90 12.32 -4.26
CA SER A 20 -8.50 13.71 -4.00
C SER A 20 -7.03 13.79 -3.60
N ASP A 21 -6.60 12.96 -2.65
CA ASP A 21 -5.21 12.92 -2.17
C ASP A 21 -4.23 12.67 -3.32
N ILE A 22 -4.54 11.70 -4.20
CA ILE A 22 -3.71 11.37 -5.37
C ILE A 22 -3.75 12.49 -6.41
N SER A 23 -4.93 13.02 -6.74
CA SER A 23 -5.07 14.05 -7.77
C SER A 23 -4.32 15.32 -7.38
N PHE A 24 -4.41 15.74 -6.12
CA PHE A 24 -3.64 16.88 -5.62
C PHE A 24 -2.15 16.60 -5.66
N ALA A 25 -1.72 15.42 -5.21
CA ALA A 25 -0.30 15.06 -5.27
C ALA A 25 0.26 15.07 -6.70
N ILE A 26 -0.49 14.58 -7.69
CA ILE A 26 -0.08 14.63 -9.10
C ILE A 26 0.10 16.09 -9.56
N ASN A 27 -0.86 16.95 -9.25
CA ASN A 27 -0.79 18.38 -9.59
C ASN A 27 0.38 19.07 -8.89
N ASP A 28 0.66 18.72 -7.63
CA ASP A 28 1.72 19.32 -6.83
C ASP A 28 3.13 19.01 -7.39
N ILE A 29 3.30 17.85 -8.03
CA ILE A 29 4.63 17.37 -8.48
C ILE A 29 4.83 17.40 -9.99
N SER A 30 3.77 17.60 -10.80
CA SER A 30 3.84 17.40 -12.25
C SER A 30 4.82 18.34 -12.95
N ASP A 31 4.99 19.56 -12.42
CA ASP A 31 5.90 20.56 -12.99
C ASP A 31 7.37 20.33 -12.60
N PHE A 32 7.62 19.49 -11.59
CA PHE A 32 8.94 19.22 -11.06
C PHE A 32 9.56 17.91 -11.58
N LEU A 33 8.75 17.06 -12.21
CA LEU A 33 9.17 15.76 -12.73
C LEU A 33 9.01 15.71 -14.24
N ASP A 34 9.95 15.07 -14.92
CA ASP A 34 9.75 14.77 -16.34
C ASP A 34 8.57 13.78 -16.51
N LYS A 35 7.95 13.83 -17.70
CA LYS A 35 6.75 13.04 -18.00
C LYS A 35 6.96 11.54 -17.82
N ASN A 36 8.15 11.02 -18.13
CA ASN A 36 8.41 9.59 -18.02
C ASN A 36 8.54 9.19 -16.55
N THR A 37 9.28 9.95 -15.75
CA THR A 37 9.39 9.72 -14.30
C THR A 37 8.04 9.83 -13.61
N LEU A 38 7.22 10.82 -13.98
CA LEU A 38 5.86 10.95 -13.46
C LEU A 38 4.99 9.76 -13.87
N HIS A 39 5.02 9.34 -15.14
CA HIS A 39 4.19 8.24 -15.62
C HIS A 39 4.57 6.88 -15.00
N ASN A 40 5.85 6.70 -14.63
CA ASN A 40 6.33 5.52 -13.91
C ASN A 40 5.81 5.43 -12.47
N ARG A 41 5.23 6.51 -11.92
CA ARG A 41 4.54 6.47 -10.63
C ARG A 41 3.26 5.65 -10.78
N LYS A 42 3.14 4.57 -10.01
CA LYS A 42 1.97 3.68 -10.07
C LYS A 42 0.64 4.40 -9.86
N TYR A 43 0.57 5.38 -8.94
CA TYR A 43 -0.67 6.12 -8.73
C TYR A 43 -1.06 6.98 -9.95
N VAL A 44 -0.10 7.47 -10.75
CA VAL A 44 -0.38 8.19 -11.99
C VAL A 44 -0.96 7.25 -13.05
N SER A 45 -0.37 6.08 -13.23
CA SER A 45 -0.86 5.12 -14.23
C SER A 45 -2.17 4.43 -13.83
N ARG A 46 -2.50 4.37 -12.54
CA ARG A 46 -3.73 3.73 -12.02
C ARG A 46 -4.88 4.68 -11.70
N VAL A 47 -4.64 5.98 -11.54
CA VAL A 47 -5.73 6.95 -11.23
C VAL A 47 -6.90 6.93 -12.23
N PRO A 48 -6.74 6.61 -13.54
CA PRO A 48 -7.88 6.52 -14.45
C PRO A 48 -8.92 5.46 -14.04
N VAL A 49 -8.50 4.36 -13.40
CA VAL A 49 -9.40 3.32 -12.88
C VAL A 49 -10.28 3.90 -11.76
N LEU A 50 -9.68 4.65 -10.84
CA LEU A 50 -10.40 5.30 -9.75
C LEU A 50 -11.31 6.43 -10.24
N SER A 51 -10.86 7.21 -11.22
CA SER A 51 -11.69 8.22 -11.88
C SER A 51 -12.94 7.59 -12.48
N LYS A 52 -12.78 6.47 -13.20
CA LYS A 52 -13.91 5.76 -13.80
C LYS A 52 -14.86 5.21 -12.75
N TYR A 53 -14.32 4.73 -11.64
CA TYR A 53 -15.12 4.28 -10.51
C TYR A 53 -15.97 5.41 -9.91
N MET A 54 -15.42 6.62 -9.75
CA MET A 54 -16.17 7.79 -9.29
C MET A 54 -17.32 8.14 -10.23
N GLU A 55 -17.11 8.08 -11.55
CA GLU A 55 -18.19 8.28 -12.54
C GLU A 55 -19.32 7.24 -12.41
N ILE A 56 -18.98 5.97 -12.15
CA ILE A 56 -19.97 4.90 -11.94
C ILE A 56 -20.80 5.19 -10.69
N LEU A 57 -20.16 5.59 -9.57
CA LEU A 57 -20.85 5.96 -8.34
C LEU A 57 -21.74 7.20 -8.54
N ASP A 58 -21.29 8.20 -9.29
CA ASP A 58 -22.07 9.41 -9.60
C ASP A 58 -23.30 9.12 -10.46
N SER A 59 -23.14 8.26 -11.45
CA SER A 59 -24.22 7.80 -12.32
C SER A 59 -25.27 7.03 -11.51
N ALA A 60 -24.83 6.05 -10.71
CA ALA A 60 -25.71 5.25 -9.86
C ALA A 60 -26.46 6.11 -8.82
N ASN A 61 -25.79 7.10 -8.22
CA ASN A 61 -26.41 8.03 -7.26
C ASN A 61 -27.44 8.97 -7.93
N SER A 62 -27.21 9.34 -9.20
CA SER A 62 -28.11 10.22 -9.94
C SER A 62 -29.35 9.47 -10.40
N GLU A 63 -29.21 8.21 -10.79
CA GLU A 63 -30.31 7.36 -11.23
C GLU A 63 -31.19 6.85 -10.08
N SER A 64 -30.60 6.51 -8.93
CA SER A 64 -31.34 6.14 -7.71
C SER A 64 -32.25 7.25 -7.19
N LYS A 65 -31.87 8.52 -7.42
CA LYS A 65 -32.68 9.70 -7.08
C LYS A 65 -33.80 10.01 -8.09
N LYS A 66 -33.71 9.50 -9.33
CA LYS A 66 -34.71 9.71 -10.38
C LYS A 66 -35.82 8.65 -10.37
N GLY A 67 -35.58 7.47 -9.80
CA GLY A 67 -36.56 6.41 -9.68
C GLY A 67 -37.52 6.64 -8.51
N GLY A 68 -38.84 6.67 -8.76
CA GLY A 68 -39.84 6.64 -7.69
C GLY A 68 -39.65 5.41 -6.76
N PHE A 69 -40.21 5.48 -5.55
CA PHE A 69 -39.97 4.55 -4.42
C PHE A 69 -40.06 3.04 -4.77
N PHE A 70 -40.87 2.65 -5.76
CA PHE A 70 -41.02 1.27 -6.23
C PHE A 70 -39.92 0.78 -7.20
N ASN A 71 -39.24 1.69 -7.92
CA ASN A 71 -38.17 1.35 -8.87
C ASN A 71 -36.82 1.11 -8.18
N ASN A 72 -36.64 1.63 -6.96
CA ASN A 72 -35.37 1.57 -6.22
C ASN A 72 -35.08 0.19 -5.61
N VAL A 73 -36.07 -0.67 -5.40
CA VAL A 73 -35.84 -2.00 -4.79
C VAL A 73 -35.36 -3.02 -5.83
N PHE A 74 -35.93 -3.03 -7.04
CA PHE A 74 -35.50 -3.94 -8.12
C PHE A 74 -34.22 -3.48 -8.83
N ASN A 75 -34.05 -2.17 -9.07
CA ASN A 75 -32.83 -1.65 -9.71
C ASN A 75 -31.70 -1.36 -8.72
N GLY A 76 -31.99 -1.24 -7.41
CA GLY A 76 -30.99 -1.00 -6.38
C GLY A 76 -29.94 -2.10 -6.28
N ASN A 77 -30.35 -3.37 -6.47
CA ASN A 77 -29.42 -4.51 -6.55
C ASN A 77 -28.53 -4.42 -7.80
N LYS A 78 -29.10 -4.08 -8.96
CA LYS A 78 -28.33 -3.98 -10.21
C LYS A 78 -27.17 -2.96 -10.13
N TYR A 79 -27.38 -1.82 -9.47
CA TYR A 79 -26.31 -0.83 -9.30
C TYR A 79 -25.24 -1.29 -8.31
N ILE A 80 -25.64 -1.93 -7.21
CA ILE A 80 -24.69 -2.52 -6.26
C ILE A 80 -23.85 -3.57 -6.98
N ASP A 81 -24.48 -4.49 -7.73
CA ASP A 81 -23.79 -5.55 -8.47
C ASP A 81 -22.79 -4.98 -9.47
N LEU A 82 -23.14 -3.91 -10.19
CA LEU A 82 -22.24 -3.24 -11.13
C LEU A 82 -21.03 -2.61 -10.43
N ILE A 83 -21.27 -1.90 -9.32
CA ILE A 83 -20.23 -1.24 -8.52
C ILE A 83 -19.28 -2.29 -7.93
N GLU A 84 -19.83 -3.35 -7.34
CA GLU A 84 -19.06 -4.45 -6.75
C GLU A 84 -18.27 -5.22 -7.80
N SER A 85 -18.86 -5.50 -8.97
CA SER A 85 -18.17 -6.17 -10.07
C SER A 85 -16.98 -5.35 -10.56
N TYR A 86 -17.18 -4.04 -10.82
CA TYR A 86 -16.08 -3.16 -11.23
C TYR A 86 -14.97 -3.10 -10.17
N LYS A 87 -15.35 -3.02 -8.88
CA LYS A 87 -14.41 -3.02 -7.76
C LYS A 87 -13.61 -4.32 -7.69
N SER A 88 -14.28 -5.45 -7.83
CA SER A 88 -13.67 -6.78 -7.84
C SER A 88 -12.68 -6.94 -8.99
N ASP A 89 -13.09 -6.56 -10.21
CA ASP A 89 -12.26 -6.67 -11.41
C ASP A 89 -10.99 -5.82 -11.34
N ASN A 90 -11.01 -4.74 -10.55
CA ASN A 90 -9.92 -3.79 -10.41
C ASN A 90 -9.32 -3.76 -8.99
N LEU A 91 -9.55 -4.80 -8.18
CA LEU A 91 -9.19 -4.82 -6.75
C LEU A 91 -7.71 -4.50 -6.49
N LYS A 92 -6.80 -5.01 -7.33
CA LYS A 92 -5.35 -4.74 -7.21
C LYS A 92 -5.02 -3.27 -7.42
N ASP A 93 -5.70 -2.60 -8.35
CA ASP A 93 -5.46 -1.19 -8.61
C ASP A 93 -6.02 -0.32 -7.47
N PHE A 94 -7.18 -0.67 -6.91
CA PHE A 94 -7.71 -0.01 -5.71
C PHE A 94 -6.77 -0.16 -4.52
N ASN A 95 -6.32 -1.38 -4.21
CA ASN A 95 -5.38 -1.63 -3.13
C ASN A 95 -4.07 -0.84 -3.33
N GLN A 96 -3.55 -0.82 -4.56
CA GLN A 96 -2.35 -0.07 -4.89
C GLN A 96 -2.54 1.44 -4.70
N LEU A 97 -3.69 2.00 -5.09
CA LEU A 97 -4.01 3.42 -4.93
C LEU A 97 -4.19 3.80 -3.45
N GLU A 98 -4.86 2.96 -2.65
CA GLU A 98 -4.96 3.15 -1.20
C GLU A 98 -3.60 3.13 -0.49
N ASN A 99 -2.72 2.21 -0.91
CA ASN A 99 -1.34 2.19 -0.39
C ASN A 99 -0.57 3.45 -0.83
N CYS A 100 -0.74 3.88 -2.08
CA CYS A 100 -0.08 5.08 -2.60
C CYS A 100 -0.56 6.36 -1.90
N SER A 101 -1.85 6.51 -1.58
CA SER A 101 -2.39 7.72 -0.96
C SER A 101 -1.88 7.96 0.46
N THR A 102 -1.31 6.93 1.09
CA THR A 102 -0.71 6.98 2.44
C THR A 102 0.82 6.74 2.43
N CYS A 103 1.42 6.75 1.24
CA CYS A 103 2.83 6.50 1.04
C CYS A 103 3.64 7.80 1.16
N GLU A 104 4.78 7.76 1.85
CA GLU A 104 5.71 8.89 1.95
C GLU A 104 6.16 9.40 0.57
N CYS A 105 6.18 8.50 -0.43
CA CYS A 105 6.59 8.82 -1.78
C CYS A 105 5.54 9.57 -2.62
N LEU A 106 4.31 9.78 -2.12
CA LEU A 106 3.18 10.31 -2.91
C LEU A 106 3.47 11.67 -3.56
N ARG A 107 4.17 12.55 -2.85
CA ARG A 107 4.59 13.88 -3.32
C ARG A 107 6.11 14.01 -3.51
N CYS A 108 6.83 12.89 -3.56
CA CYS A 108 8.29 12.92 -3.61
C CYS A 108 8.79 13.30 -5.01
N THR A 109 9.49 14.44 -5.10
CA THR A 109 10.14 14.94 -6.32
C THR A 109 11.62 14.57 -6.42
N SER A 110 12.18 13.96 -5.38
CA SER A 110 13.59 13.56 -5.35
C SER A 110 13.85 12.33 -6.25
N GLU A 111 15.04 12.26 -6.82
CA GLU A 111 15.53 11.05 -7.48
C GLU A 111 15.61 9.89 -6.46
N CYS A 112 15.01 8.76 -6.79
CA CYS A 112 14.93 7.63 -5.87
C CYS A 112 16.16 6.73 -5.99
N LYS A 113 16.85 6.52 -4.86
CA LYS A 113 18.00 5.59 -4.73
C LYS A 113 17.62 4.26 -4.07
N PHE A 114 16.34 4.06 -3.81
CA PHE A 114 15.77 2.87 -3.19
C PHE A 114 14.92 2.12 -4.22
N ASP A 115 14.01 1.25 -3.77
CA ASP A 115 13.13 0.46 -4.64
C ASP A 115 12.04 1.27 -5.38
N SER A 116 12.05 2.61 -5.31
CA SER A 116 11.05 3.45 -5.99
C SER A 116 9.61 3.00 -5.70
N CYS A 117 8.74 2.92 -6.71
CA CYS A 117 7.37 2.40 -6.55
C CYS A 117 7.30 0.90 -6.26
N ASN A 118 8.40 0.14 -6.36
CA ASN A 118 8.40 -1.25 -5.90
C ASN A 118 8.34 -1.33 -4.38
N GLY A 119 8.81 -0.31 -3.65
CA GLY A 119 8.60 -0.20 -2.20
C GLY A 119 7.13 -0.04 -1.79
N CYS A 120 6.25 0.33 -2.72
CA CYS A 120 4.81 0.48 -2.53
C CYS A 120 4.06 -0.44 -3.49
N CYS A 121 3.86 -1.70 -3.08
CA CYS A 121 3.10 -2.73 -3.81
C CYS A 121 1.95 -3.23 -2.93
N ASP A 122 1.16 -4.19 -3.42
CA ASP A 122 0.11 -4.85 -2.63
C ASP A 122 0.60 -5.23 -1.23
N GLY A 123 -0.08 -4.70 -0.22
CA GLY A 123 0.21 -4.96 1.18
C GLY A 123 1.47 -4.28 1.71
N ARG A 124 2.08 -3.31 1.02
CA ARG A 124 3.20 -2.54 1.57
C ARG A 124 3.22 -1.08 1.15
N ARG A 125 3.68 -0.21 2.05
CA ARG A 125 3.87 1.23 1.80
C ARG A 125 5.20 1.72 2.35
N VAL A 126 5.80 2.70 1.69
CA VAL A 126 6.91 3.43 2.28
C VAL A 126 6.34 4.32 3.39
N ALA A 127 6.78 4.07 4.62
CA ALA A 127 6.38 4.85 5.80
C ALA A 127 7.40 5.94 6.16
N TYR A 128 8.65 5.79 5.71
CA TYR A 128 9.69 6.79 5.91
C TYR A 128 10.77 6.71 4.83
N CYS A 129 11.31 7.85 4.43
CA CYS A 129 12.44 7.96 3.52
C CYS A 129 13.21 9.26 3.80
N ASP A 130 14.52 9.17 4.03
CA ASP A 130 15.37 10.36 4.20
C ASP A 130 16.05 10.83 2.90
N HIS A 131 15.75 10.14 1.79
CA HIS A 131 16.34 10.34 0.45
C HIS A 131 17.87 10.15 0.36
N LYS A 132 18.54 9.70 1.43
CA LYS A 132 20.01 9.69 1.55
C LYS A 132 20.59 8.35 1.98
N ARG A 133 19.99 7.69 2.97
CA ARG A 133 20.50 6.45 3.57
C ARG A 133 19.36 5.47 3.86
N THR A 134 18.29 5.95 4.48
CA THR A 134 17.30 5.10 5.13
C THR A 134 15.97 5.16 4.42
N ASN A 135 15.42 3.98 4.12
CA ASN A 135 14.05 3.81 3.69
C ASN A 135 13.38 2.72 4.53
N VAL A 136 12.17 3.00 5.02
CA VAL A 136 11.39 2.05 5.81
C VAL A 136 10.06 1.79 5.13
N VAL A 137 9.78 0.52 4.88
CA VAL A 137 8.56 0.02 4.26
C VAL A 137 7.80 -0.81 5.29
N LEU A 138 6.53 -0.49 5.52
CA LEU A 138 5.65 -1.28 6.38
C LEU A 138 4.86 -2.28 5.56
N TRP A 139 4.69 -3.48 6.10
CA TRP A 139 3.83 -4.50 5.51
C TRP A 139 2.49 -4.59 6.23
N LYS A 140 1.44 -4.87 5.46
CA LYS A 140 0.09 -5.17 5.94
C LYS A 140 -0.14 -6.67 5.79
N ASN A 141 -0.24 -7.36 6.91
CA ASN A 141 -0.67 -8.77 7.00
C ASN A 141 0.20 -9.77 6.20
N LYS A 142 1.49 -9.48 5.96
CA LYS A 142 2.40 -10.49 5.38
C LYS A 142 2.83 -11.44 6.48
N ILE A 143 2.72 -12.74 6.19
CA ILE A 143 3.22 -13.80 7.05
C ILE A 143 4.43 -14.44 6.37
N LEU A 144 5.48 -14.64 7.14
CA LEU A 144 6.68 -15.37 6.78
C LEU A 144 6.70 -16.67 7.57
N ASN A 145 7.02 -17.79 6.91
CA ASN A 145 7.30 -19.05 7.58
C ASN A 145 8.82 -19.25 7.56
N LEU A 146 9.41 -19.44 8.73
CA LEU A 146 10.84 -19.71 8.88
C LEU A 146 11.04 -20.99 9.68
N THR A 147 11.91 -21.87 9.19
CA THR A 147 12.32 -23.06 9.91
C THR A 147 13.38 -22.71 10.93
N ASN A 148 13.15 -23.08 12.18
CA ASN A 148 14.14 -22.95 13.24
C ASN A 148 15.22 -24.03 13.04
N ASN A 149 16.45 -23.60 12.72
CA ASN A 149 17.55 -24.54 12.46
C ASN A 149 17.94 -25.42 13.66
N SER A 150 17.57 -25.02 14.89
CA SER A 150 17.89 -25.79 16.11
C SER A 150 16.87 -26.88 16.41
N THR A 151 15.58 -26.64 16.11
CA THR A 151 14.49 -27.59 16.40
C THR A 151 13.99 -28.33 15.16
N GLY A 152 14.21 -27.77 13.97
CA GLY A 152 13.65 -28.24 12.70
C GLY A 152 12.16 -27.92 12.53
N GLU A 153 11.57 -27.14 13.44
CA GLU A 153 10.16 -26.76 13.39
C GLU A 153 9.95 -25.44 12.65
N ASP A 154 8.81 -25.31 11.98
CA ASP A 154 8.42 -24.09 11.28
C ASP A 154 7.68 -23.14 12.22
N ASP A 155 8.20 -21.93 12.35
CA ASP A 155 7.56 -20.82 13.03
C ASP A 155 6.95 -19.83 12.04
N ARG A 156 5.85 -19.19 12.46
CA ARG A 156 5.13 -18.20 11.65
C ARG A 156 5.31 -16.81 12.23
N TYR A 157 5.64 -15.87 11.37
CA TYR A 157 5.95 -14.50 11.75
C TYR A 157 5.14 -13.49 10.94
N SER A 158 4.62 -12.46 11.60
CA SER A 158 4.15 -11.25 10.92
C SER A 158 5.36 -10.43 10.49
N VAL A 159 5.37 -9.96 9.24
CA VAL A 159 6.38 -8.99 8.78
C VAL A 159 5.92 -7.59 9.17
N LEU A 160 6.71 -6.93 10.01
CA LEU A 160 6.45 -5.58 10.49
C LEU A 160 6.96 -4.55 9.49
N ALA A 161 8.24 -4.65 9.12
CA ALA A 161 8.92 -3.67 8.30
C ALA A 161 10.08 -4.24 7.49
N LEU A 162 10.42 -3.54 6.41
CA LEU A 162 11.70 -3.66 5.71
C LEU A 162 12.45 -2.33 5.86
N VAL A 163 13.71 -2.38 6.26
CA VAL A 163 14.60 -1.21 6.36
C VAL A 163 15.72 -1.37 5.34
N GLN A 164 16.01 -0.32 4.57
CA GLN A 164 17.13 -0.27 3.64
C GLN A 164 18.18 0.72 4.15
N ASP A 165 19.45 0.31 4.14
CA ASP A 165 20.63 1.16 4.33
C ASP A 165 21.44 1.20 3.02
N ILE A 166 21.20 2.22 2.20
CA ILE A 166 21.87 2.30 0.89
C ILE A 166 23.35 2.68 0.98
N LEU A 167 23.82 3.19 2.13
CA LEU A 167 25.25 3.48 2.30
C LEU A 167 26.06 2.22 2.57
N LYS A 168 25.43 1.20 3.18
CA LYS A 168 26.04 -0.11 3.43
C LYS A 168 25.62 -1.19 2.43
N ASP A 169 24.71 -0.86 1.51
CA ASP A 169 24.03 -1.82 0.62
C ASP A 169 23.40 -2.99 1.40
N LYS A 170 22.69 -2.67 2.49
CA LYS A 170 22.09 -3.66 3.39
C LYS A 170 20.59 -3.47 3.49
N ARG A 171 19.88 -4.58 3.72
CA ARG A 171 18.46 -4.57 4.03
C ARG A 171 18.20 -5.44 5.24
N TYR A 172 17.17 -5.04 5.98
CA TYR A 172 16.76 -5.67 7.22
C TYR A 172 15.27 -5.93 7.17
N ILE A 173 14.84 -7.08 7.67
CA ILE A 173 13.44 -7.39 7.87
C ILE A 173 13.16 -7.50 9.37
N LEU A 174 12.14 -6.79 9.82
CA LEU A 174 11.63 -6.86 11.18
C LEU A 174 10.40 -7.75 11.18
N ILE A 175 10.42 -8.77 12.02
CA ILE A 175 9.36 -9.78 12.11
C ILE A 175 8.96 -10.02 13.56
N GLU A 176 7.72 -10.44 13.76
CA GLU A 176 7.14 -10.75 15.08
C GLU A 176 6.50 -12.13 15.03
N ASN A 177 6.92 -13.03 15.93
CA ASN A 177 6.39 -14.38 16.01
C ASN A 177 4.91 -14.34 16.42
N LEU A 178 4.06 -15.06 15.69
CA LEU A 178 2.60 -15.03 15.88
C LEU A 178 2.12 -15.74 17.15
N ILE A 179 2.96 -16.56 17.78
CA ILE A 179 2.63 -17.36 18.96
C ILE A 179 3.10 -16.64 20.23
N ASN A 180 4.37 -16.26 20.30
CA ASN A 180 4.99 -15.73 21.52
C ASN A 180 5.23 -14.21 21.48
N SER A 181 4.92 -13.53 20.37
CA SER A 181 5.14 -12.08 20.16
C SER A 181 6.60 -11.63 20.25
N GLU A 182 7.56 -12.56 20.16
CA GLU A 182 8.98 -12.25 20.11
C GLU A 182 9.35 -11.60 18.78
N ARG A 183 10.19 -10.57 18.83
CA ARG A 183 10.59 -9.78 17.65
C ARG A 183 12.01 -10.07 17.26
N PHE A 184 12.22 -10.21 15.96
CA PHE A 184 13.52 -10.46 15.36
C PHE A 184 13.81 -9.43 14.28
N ILE A 185 15.10 -9.11 14.14
CA ILE A 185 15.64 -8.37 13.01
C ILE A 185 16.61 -9.32 12.31
N LEU A 186 16.41 -9.50 11.00
CA LEU A 186 17.24 -10.37 10.17
C LEU A 186 17.82 -9.57 9.01
N TYR A 187 19.01 -9.93 8.53
CA TYR A 187 19.47 -9.51 7.21
C TYR A 187 18.50 -10.06 6.17
N TYR A 188 18.15 -9.22 5.20
CA TYR A 188 17.23 -9.56 4.12
C TYR A 188 17.93 -9.42 2.78
N THR A 189 17.95 -10.49 1.99
CA THR A 189 18.46 -10.44 0.62
C THR A 189 17.34 -10.87 -0.32
N PRO A 190 16.77 -9.94 -1.12
CA PRO A 190 15.73 -10.29 -2.07
C PRO A 190 16.30 -11.18 -3.18
N GLY A 191 15.62 -12.28 -3.49
CA GLY A 191 16.01 -13.16 -4.58
C GLY A 191 15.07 -13.07 -5.78
N ILE A 192 15.47 -13.71 -6.89
CA ILE A 192 14.65 -13.77 -8.10
C ILE A 192 13.46 -14.73 -7.90
N SER A 193 13.71 -15.89 -7.29
CA SER A 193 12.70 -16.91 -6.99
C SER A 193 12.28 -16.90 -5.53
N GLU A 194 13.25 -16.80 -4.63
CA GLU A 194 13.05 -16.90 -3.18
C GLU A 194 13.93 -15.89 -2.47
N ASP A 195 13.37 -15.23 -1.46
CA ASP A 195 14.10 -14.35 -0.57
C ASP A 195 14.96 -15.18 0.41
N SER A 196 16.07 -14.61 0.87
CA SER A 196 16.90 -15.23 1.90
C SER A 196 17.05 -14.32 3.13
N TYR A 197 17.24 -14.98 4.27
CA TYR A 197 17.26 -14.36 5.59
C TYR A 197 18.50 -14.81 6.36
N GLY A 198 19.19 -13.88 7.02
CA GLY A 198 20.37 -14.16 7.82
C GLY A 198 20.28 -13.57 9.20
N GLU A 199 20.87 -14.23 10.19
CA GLU A 199 20.98 -13.70 11.55
C GLU A 199 21.83 -12.42 11.56
N ILE A 200 21.41 -11.43 12.36
CA ILE A 200 22.20 -10.22 12.58
C ILE A 200 23.35 -10.53 13.53
N THR A 201 24.58 -10.49 13.00
CA THR A 201 25.81 -10.71 13.76
C THR A 201 26.51 -9.43 14.20
N ASN A 202 26.02 -8.27 13.76
CA ASN A 202 26.62 -6.96 14.03
C ASN A 202 25.63 -6.07 14.81
N GLU A 203 26.06 -5.60 15.98
CA GLU A 203 25.23 -4.80 16.89
C GLU A 203 24.82 -3.44 16.28
N ASP A 204 25.71 -2.77 15.55
CA ASP A 204 25.39 -1.48 14.91
C ASP A 204 24.28 -1.62 13.87
N ASP A 205 24.29 -2.72 13.12
CA ASP A 205 23.27 -3.04 12.13
C ASP A 205 21.92 -3.34 12.79
N PHE A 206 21.92 -4.08 13.91
CA PHE A 206 20.72 -4.30 14.72
C PHE A 206 20.14 -2.98 15.22
N ASN A 207 20.98 -2.17 15.88
CA ASN A 207 20.59 -0.88 16.46
C ASN A 207 20.08 0.09 15.40
N PHE A 208 20.71 0.11 14.22
CA PHE A 208 20.26 0.92 13.08
C PHE A 208 18.86 0.53 12.63
N ALA A 209 18.62 -0.76 12.36
CA ALA A 209 17.33 -1.24 11.87
C ALA A 209 16.22 -1.07 12.92
N ALA A 210 16.51 -1.38 14.18
CA ALA A 210 15.60 -1.18 15.31
C ALA A 210 15.21 0.31 15.44
N SER A 211 16.20 1.19 15.49
CA SER A 211 15.98 2.64 15.61
C SER A 211 15.18 3.20 14.44
N ALA A 212 15.45 2.75 13.21
CA ALA A 212 14.71 3.19 12.03
C ALA A 212 13.22 2.84 12.10
N TYR A 213 12.88 1.68 12.67
CA TYR A 213 11.49 1.26 12.86
C TYR A 213 10.81 1.93 14.05
N GLU A 214 11.50 2.05 15.19
CA GLU A 214 10.92 2.61 16.42
C GLU A 214 10.62 4.10 16.32
N ASN A 215 11.39 4.84 15.51
CA ASN A 215 11.21 6.27 15.29
C ASN A 215 10.12 6.61 14.27
N LEU A 216 9.41 5.63 13.70
CA LEU A 216 8.26 5.91 12.84
C LEU A 216 7.13 6.57 13.63
N SER A 217 6.56 7.64 13.09
CA SER A 217 5.34 8.25 13.62
C SER A 217 4.18 7.24 13.53
N ARG A 218 3.57 6.91 14.67
CA ARG A 218 2.42 6.00 14.77
C ARG A 218 1.10 6.76 14.76
#